data_AF-A0A6J4SNH4-F1
#
_entry.id   AF-A0A6J4SNH4-F1
#
_cell.length_a   1.000
_cell.length_b   1.000
_cell.length_c   1.000
_cell.angle_alpha   90.00
_cell.angle_beta   90.00
_cell.angle_gamma   90.00
#
_symmetry.space_group_name_H-M   'P 1'
#
loop_
_entity.id
_entity.type
_entity.pdbx_description
1 polymer ?
#
loop_
_entity_poly.entity_id
_entity_poly.type
_entity_poly.pdbx_seq_one_letter_code
_entity_poly.pdbx_strand_id
1 'polypeptide(L)'
;MLARSLRITTNFATDSYVLDSAATIDLATSTTPSGAPCQGPARQDNAPIGPVIDATSRLTFVTLRGVGLFVVNSMATPMSIVAEYDSATVHPNGCCGVEASGSMFINSGGGTPANPLESDLYSFPLARFSLTPNPPNTPAPTVVFSHDSRGFVDSHGATLTTTAGTCGWPTGPRTAS
;
A
#
# COMPACT_ATOMS: atom_id res chain seq x y z
N MET A 1 -5.93 18.52 -6.22
CA MET A 1 -4.73 17.94 -5.57
C MET A 1 -3.99 17.12 -6.60
N LEU A 2 -2.65 17.20 -6.66
CA LEU A 2 -1.84 16.38 -7.58
C LEU A 2 -1.58 15.03 -6.91
N ALA A 3 -2.15 13.94 -7.44
CA ALA A 3 -1.88 12.58 -6.97
C ALA A 3 -1.04 11.87 -8.02
N ARG A 4 0.24 11.64 -7.73
CA ARG A 4 1.19 11.00 -8.67
C ARG A 4 2.05 9.98 -7.95
N SER A 5 2.38 8.89 -8.64
CA SER A 5 3.42 7.97 -8.21
C SER A 5 4.66 8.19 -9.09
N LEU A 6 5.77 8.55 -8.46
CA LEU A 6 7.01 8.96 -9.13
C LEU A 6 8.09 7.90 -8.93
N ARG A 7 8.89 7.66 -9.96
CA ARG A 7 10.12 6.86 -9.84
C ARG A 7 11.33 7.79 -9.87
N ILE A 8 12.23 7.63 -8.91
CA ILE A 8 13.55 8.28 -8.91
C ILE A 8 14.56 7.22 -9.31
N THR A 9 15.27 7.43 -10.43
CA THR A 9 16.40 6.59 -10.81
C THR A 9 17.64 7.06 -10.05
N THR A 10 18.38 6.09 -9.53
CA THR A 10 19.56 6.37 -8.71
C THR A 10 20.79 5.73 -9.34
N ASN A 11 21.89 6.49 -9.35
CA ASN A 11 23.22 6.00 -9.64
C ASN A 11 24.13 6.37 -8.48
N PHE A 12 24.34 5.42 -7.57
CA PHE A 12 25.15 5.64 -6.38
C PHE A 12 26.64 5.81 -6.68
N ALA A 13 27.14 5.27 -7.80
CA ALA A 13 28.54 5.44 -8.18
C ALA A 13 28.86 6.90 -8.58
N THR A 14 27.85 7.64 -9.06
CA THR A 14 27.99 9.04 -9.48
C THR A 14 27.17 10.01 -8.62
N ASP A 15 26.61 9.54 -7.51
CA ASP A 15 25.71 10.30 -6.62
C ASP A 15 24.59 11.05 -7.37
N SER A 16 23.94 10.37 -8.31
CA SER A 16 22.89 10.95 -9.17
C SER A 16 21.50 10.41 -8.82
N TYR A 17 20.53 11.30 -8.72
CA TYR A 17 19.12 11.00 -8.42
C TYR A 17 18.25 11.80 -9.39
N VAL A 18 17.61 11.12 -10.34
CA VAL A 18 16.86 11.76 -11.42
C VAL A 18 15.41 11.31 -11.38
N LEU A 19 14.48 12.27 -11.47
CA LEU A 19 13.08 11.94 -11.66
C LEU A 19 12.88 11.31 -13.04
N ASP A 20 12.41 10.07 -13.07
CA ASP A 20 12.00 9.39 -14.30
C ASP A 20 10.57 9.78 -14.66
N SER A 21 10.45 10.85 -15.43
CA SER A 21 9.16 11.38 -15.88
C SER A 21 8.42 10.40 -16.80
N ALA A 22 9.12 9.56 -17.55
CA ALA A 22 8.52 8.55 -18.43
C ALA A 22 7.90 7.39 -17.66
N ALA A 23 8.38 7.13 -16.44
CA ALA A 23 7.84 6.10 -15.55
C ALA A 23 6.63 6.56 -14.72
N THR A 24 6.42 7.87 -14.60
CA THR A 24 5.43 8.46 -13.69
C THR A 24 4.00 8.05 -14.01
N ILE A 25 3.23 7.66 -12.99
CA ILE A 25 1.77 7.47 -13.09
C ILE A 25 1.07 8.71 -12.54
N ASP A 26 0.19 9.33 -13.35
CA ASP A 26 -0.71 10.38 -12.88
C ASP A 26 -2.01 9.77 -12.38
N LEU A 27 -2.16 9.63 -11.06
CA LEU A 27 -3.34 9.03 -10.43
C LEU A 27 -4.56 9.97 -10.49
N ALA A 28 -4.37 11.26 -10.77
CA ALA A 28 -5.48 12.19 -10.89
C ALA A 28 -6.28 12.01 -12.19
N THR A 29 -5.66 11.45 -13.24
CA THR A 29 -6.26 11.32 -14.57
C THR A 29 -6.24 9.91 -15.15
N SER A 30 -5.48 8.98 -14.55
CA SER A 30 -5.42 7.59 -15.01
C SER A 30 -6.64 6.76 -14.62
N THR A 31 -6.74 5.61 -15.28
CA THR A 31 -7.68 4.55 -14.92
C THR A 31 -6.94 3.34 -14.37
N THR A 32 -7.59 2.62 -13.48
CA THR A 32 -7.16 1.31 -13.01
C THR A 32 -7.34 0.27 -14.12
N PRO A 33 -6.79 -0.94 -13.96
CA PRO A 33 -6.91 -1.99 -14.97
C PRO A 33 -8.35 -2.43 -15.25
N SER A 34 -9.26 -2.35 -14.28
CA SER A 34 -10.70 -2.58 -14.51
C SER A 34 -11.41 -1.42 -15.24
N GLY A 35 -10.70 -0.33 -15.54
CA GLY A 35 -11.24 0.85 -16.19
C GLY A 35 -11.85 1.88 -15.23
N ALA A 36 -11.80 1.65 -13.91
CA ALA A 36 -12.28 2.62 -12.94
C ALA A 36 -11.32 3.83 -12.85
N PRO A 37 -11.81 5.05 -12.57
CA PRO A 37 -10.93 6.19 -12.33
C PRO A 37 -10.02 5.95 -11.10
N CYS A 38 -8.73 6.24 -11.23
CA CYS A 38 -7.79 6.22 -10.10
C CYS A 38 -8.13 7.29 -9.05
N GLN A 39 -8.76 8.38 -9.48
CA GLN A 39 -9.33 9.45 -8.65
C GLN A 39 -10.75 9.74 -9.14
N GLY A 40 -11.73 9.73 -8.24
CA GLY A 40 -13.12 9.99 -8.60
C GLY A 40 -14.08 9.88 -7.40
N PRO A 41 -15.40 9.91 -7.60
CA PRO A 41 -16.36 9.82 -6.49
C PRO A 41 -16.20 8.55 -5.64
N ALA A 42 -15.88 7.41 -6.25
CA ALA A 42 -15.61 6.15 -5.54
C ALA A 42 -14.21 6.08 -4.92
N ARG A 43 -13.32 7.02 -5.29
CA ARG A 43 -11.93 7.14 -4.82
C ARG A 43 -11.62 8.62 -4.54
N GLN A 44 -12.34 9.20 -3.58
CA GLN A 44 -12.18 10.62 -3.24
C GLN A 44 -10.90 10.81 -2.44
N ASP A 45 -10.13 11.85 -2.79
CA ASP A 45 -8.83 12.13 -2.15
C ASP A 45 -7.86 10.93 -2.13
N ASN A 46 -7.75 10.22 -3.26
CA ASN A 46 -7.04 8.96 -3.37
C ASN A 46 -5.53 9.10 -3.56
N ALA A 47 -4.93 10.08 -2.88
CA ALA A 47 -3.50 10.28 -2.93
C ALA A 47 -2.76 9.06 -2.32
N PRO A 48 -1.60 8.69 -2.88
CA PRO A 48 -0.78 7.61 -2.35
C PRO A 48 -0.22 8.01 -0.98
N ILE A 49 -0.22 7.07 -0.02
CA ILE A 49 0.26 7.32 1.34
C ILE A 49 1.74 6.95 1.48
N GLY A 50 2.08 5.68 1.28
CA GLY A 50 3.45 5.19 1.38
C GLY A 50 3.66 3.99 0.46
N PRO A 51 4.73 3.98 -0.36
CA PRO A 51 5.10 2.81 -1.14
C PRO A 51 5.80 1.78 -0.25
N VAL A 52 5.29 0.55 -0.23
CA VAL A 52 5.94 -0.63 0.34
C VAL A 52 6.40 -1.52 -0.81
N ILE A 53 7.70 -1.72 -0.93
CA ILE A 53 8.33 -2.34 -2.11
C ILE A 53 8.74 -3.77 -1.75
N ASP A 54 8.45 -4.73 -2.63
CA ASP A 54 8.91 -6.11 -2.48
C ASP A 54 10.44 -6.21 -2.61
N ALA A 55 11.02 -7.29 -2.10
CA ALA A 55 12.47 -7.51 -2.11
C ALA A 55 13.07 -7.55 -3.52
N THR A 56 12.24 -7.81 -4.54
CA THR A 56 12.65 -7.81 -5.94
C THR A 56 12.58 -6.43 -6.62
N SER A 57 12.08 -5.41 -5.91
CA SER A 57 11.81 -4.05 -6.43
C SER A 57 10.80 -4.01 -7.60
N ARG A 58 10.09 -5.10 -7.83
CA ARG A 58 9.14 -5.25 -8.94
C ARG A 58 7.77 -4.75 -8.55
N LEU A 59 7.28 -5.13 -7.37
CA LEU A 59 5.93 -4.84 -6.90
C LEU A 59 5.98 -3.79 -5.79
N THR A 60 5.25 -2.70 -5.99
CA THR A 60 5.06 -1.66 -4.98
C THR A 60 3.61 -1.64 -4.56
N PHE A 61 3.36 -1.92 -3.28
CA PHE A 61 2.07 -1.85 -2.62
C PHE A 61 1.88 -0.43 -2.09
N VAL A 62 0.79 0.21 -2.48
CA VAL A 62 0.52 1.61 -2.16
C VAL A 62 -0.89 1.69 -1.62
N THR A 63 -1.04 1.83 -0.31
CA THR A 63 -2.35 2.23 0.23
C THR A 63 -2.64 3.67 -0.16
N LEU A 64 -3.93 3.98 -0.25
CA LEU A 64 -4.41 5.26 -0.70
C LEU A 64 -5.19 5.92 0.43
N ARG A 65 -5.16 7.25 0.48
CA ARG A 65 -5.83 7.99 1.56
C ARG A 65 -7.35 7.86 1.52
N GLY A 66 -7.88 7.89 0.30
CA GLY A 66 -9.30 7.76 0.04
C GLY A 66 -9.81 6.35 0.24
N VAL A 67 -9.14 5.37 -0.39
CA VAL A 67 -9.68 4.01 -0.49
C VAL A 67 -8.63 2.97 -0.87
N GLY A 68 -8.55 1.89 -0.09
CA GLY A 68 -7.90 0.66 -0.52
C GLY A 68 -6.42 0.80 -0.86
N LEU A 69 -6.01 0.02 -1.87
CA LEU A 69 -4.61 -0.21 -2.21
C LEU A 69 -4.44 -0.43 -3.72
N PHE A 70 -3.33 0.06 -4.28
CA PHE A 70 -2.83 -0.36 -5.59
C PHE A 70 -1.54 -1.16 -5.46
N VAL A 71 -1.39 -2.17 -6.32
CA VAL A 71 -0.10 -2.82 -6.54
C VAL A 71 0.41 -2.37 -7.89
N VAL A 72 1.61 -1.79 -7.90
CA VAL A 72 2.23 -1.19 -9.08
C VAL A 72 3.44 -2.02 -9.49
N ASN A 73 3.57 -2.31 -10.78
CA ASN A 73 4.85 -2.73 -11.36
C ASN A 73 5.77 -1.52 -11.50
N SER A 74 6.67 -1.35 -10.55
CA SER A 74 7.55 -0.18 -10.49
C SER A 74 8.75 -0.26 -11.41
N MET A 75 9.02 -1.42 -12.02
CA MET A 75 10.13 -1.59 -12.98
C MET A 75 9.72 -1.31 -14.43
N ALA A 76 8.42 -1.30 -14.75
CA ALA A 76 7.97 -0.93 -16.09
C ALA A 76 8.16 0.57 -16.38
N THR A 77 8.24 0.91 -17.67
CA THR A 77 8.21 2.30 -18.16
C THR A 77 7.17 2.39 -19.28
N PRO A 78 6.02 3.05 -19.05
CA PRO A 78 5.58 3.65 -17.80
C PRO A 78 5.36 2.60 -16.69
N MET A 79 5.42 3.01 -15.41
CA MET A 79 4.94 2.13 -14.33
C MET A 79 3.46 1.83 -14.55
N SER A 80 2.98 0.66 -14.11
CA SER A 80 1.60 0.24 -14.34
C SER A 80 0.97 -0.38 -13.10
N ILE A 81 -0.34 -0.17 -12.92
CA ILE A 81 -1.12 -0.84 -11.88
C ILE A 81 -1.36 -2.30 -12.33
N VAL A 82 -1.03 -3.26 -11.48
CA VAL A 82 -1.18 -4.70 -11.73
C VAL A 82 -2.20 -5.37 -10.81
N ALA A 83 -2.63 -4.69 -9.75
CA ALA A 83 -3.80 -5.07 -8.97
C ALA A 83 -4.40 -3.84 -8.28
N GLU A 84 -5.69 -3.90 -8.01
CA GLU A 84 -6.44 -2.84 -7.34
C GLU A 84 -7.38 -3.42 -6.28
N TYR A 85 -7.47 -2.70 -5.16
CA TYR A 85 -8.30 -3.06 -4.01
C TYR A 85 -9.20 -1.89 -3.64
N ASP A 86 -10.45 -2.19 -3.29
CA ASP A 86 -11.42 -1.24 -2.74
C ASP A 86 -11.34 -1.16 -1.20
N SER A 87 -12.13 -0.26 -0.60
CA SER A 87 -12.18 -0.06 0.86
C SER A 87 -12.87 -1.20 1.60
N ALA A 88 -13.68 -2.01 0.91
CA ALA A 88 -14.29 -3.19 1.54
C ALA A 88 -13.28 -4.32 1.69
N THR A 89 -12.21 -4.32 0.88
CA THR A 89 -11.17 -5.35 0.90
C THR A 89 -9.94 -4.93 1.69
N VAL A 90 -9.51 -3.68 1.58
CA VAL A 90 -8.35 -3.13 2.29
C VAL A 90 -8.70 -1.73 2.79
N HIS A 91 -8.53 -1.47 4.09
CA HIS A 91 -8.76 -0.13 4.62
C HIS A 91 -7.70 0.88 4.10
N PRO A 92 -8.00 2.19 4.07
CA PRO A 92 -7.06 3.19 3.56
C PRO A 92 -5.89 3.45 4.54
N ASN A 93 -5.00 4.38 4.20
CA ASN A 93 -4.08 5.01 5.16
C ASN A 93 -2.96 4.16 5.80
N GLY A 94 -2.56 3.07 5.16
CA GLY A 94 -1.37 2.30 5.53
C GLY A 94 -0.04 2.89 5.04
N CYS A 95 1.00 2.89 5.87
CA CYS A 95 2.31 3.44 5.51
C CYS A 95 3.47 2.45 5.62
N CYS A 96 3.24 1.28 6.20
CA CYS A 96 4.26 0.32 6.56
C CYS A 96 3.94 -1.06 5.99
N GLY A 97 4.99 -1.84 5.78
CA GLY A 97 4.85 -3.23 5.44
C GLY A 97 6.18 -3.95 5.43
N VAL A 98 6.09 -5.28 5.41
CA VAL A 98 7.23 -6.18 5.51
C VAL A 98 6.99 -7.36 4.60
N GLU A 99 7.99 -7.70 3.78
CA GLU A 99 8.01 -8.98 3.09
C GLU A 99 8.54 -10.08 4.03
N ALA A 100 7.78 -11.16 4.19
CA ALA A 100 8.22 -12.35 4.91
C ALA A 100 7.51 -13.61 4.39
N SER A 101 8.24 -14.72 4.34
CA SER A 101 7.68 -16.05 4.00
C SER A 101 6.86 -16.09 2.71
N GLY A 102 7.26 -15.33 1.68
CA GLY A 102 6.56 -15.28 0.38
C GLY A 102 5.29 -14.41 0.37
N SER A 103 5.04 -13.66 1.44
CA SER A 103 3.94 -12.72 1.56
C SER A 103 4.44 -11.31 1.79
N MET A 104 3.68 -10.34 1.28
CA MET A 104 3.80 -8.95 1.69
C MET A 104 2.76 -8.66 2.76
N PHE A 105 3.22 -8.24 3.94
CA PHE A 105 2.37 -7.79 5.03
C PHE A 105 2.21 -6.27 4.94
N ILE A 106 0.98 -5.79 4.87
CA ILE A 106 0.66 -4.36 4.76
C ILE A 106 -0.26 -3.98 5.90
N ASN A 107 0.11 -2.94 6.64
CA ASN A 107 -0.82 -2.35 7.59
C ASN A 107 -1.73 -1.36 6.88
N SER A 108 -2.91 -1.16 7.42
CA SER A 108 -3.78 -0.04 7.04
C SER A 108 -4.75 0.29 8.16
N GLY A 109 -5.58 1.30 7.92
CA GLY A 109 -6.61 1.74 8.82
C GLY A 109 -6.55 3.25 9.09
N GLY A 110 -7.71 3.82 9.36
CA GLY A 110 -7.82 5.13 10.00
C GLY A 110 -7.67 6.31 9.03
N GLY A 111 -7.17 7.44 9.53
CA GLY A 111 -6.88 8.64 8.72
C GLY A 111 -8.09 9.44 8.25
N THR A 112 -9.29 9.16 8.77
CA THR A 112 -10.51 9.96 8.50
C THR A 112 -11.00 10.66 9.77
N PRO A 113 -11.83 11.72 9.69
CA PRO A 113 -12.39 12.35 10.89
C PRO A 113 -13.24 11.41 11.75
N ALA A 114 -13.93 10.45 11.13
CA ALA A 114 -14.77 9.47 11.83
C ALA A 114 -13.98 8.28 12.38
N ASN A 115 -12.83 7.99 11.77
CA ASN A 115 -11.91 6.93 12.16
C ASN A 115 -10.47 7.46 12.06
N PRO A 116 -10.00 8.24 13.05
CA PRO A 116 -8.67 8.85 13.02
C PRO A 116 -7.53 7.84 13.14
N LEU A 117 -7.73 6.75 13.88
CA LEU A 117 -6.72 5.73 14.13
C LEU A 117 -7.36 4.35 14.02
N GLU A 118 -6.76 3.48 13.23
CA GLU A 118 -7.11 2.07 13.14
C GLU A 118 -5.89 1.26 12.72
N SER A 119 -5.96 -0.04 12.97
CA SER A 119 -4.83 -0.95 12.89
C SER A 119 -5.32 -2.29 12.38
N ASP A 120 -5.15 -2.49 11.09
CA ASP A 120 -5.42 -3.76 10.42
C ASP A 120 -4.15 -4.23 9.74
N LEU A 121 -4.01 -5.55 9.61
CA LEU A 121 -2.87 -6.16 8.96
C LEU A 121 -3.35 -7.17 7.92
N TYR A 122 -2.92 -6.97 6.69
CA TYR A 122 -3.22 -7.82 5.55
C TYR A 122 -1.97 -8.55 5.09
N SER A 123 -2.12 -9.78 4.65
CA SER A 123 -1.08 -10.59 4.02
C SER A 123 -1.45 -10.85 2.56
N PHE A 124 -0.57 -10.43 1.64
CA PHE A 124 -0.71 -10.63 0.20
C PHE A 124 0.28 -11.69 -0.29
N PRO A 125 -0.17 -12.78 -0.94
CA PRO A 125 0.72 -13.82 -1.44
C PRO A 125 1.46 -13.35 -2.70
N LEU A 126 2.78 -13.09 -2.61
CA LEU A 126 3.57 -12.49 -3.70
C LEU A 126 3.55 -13.35 -4.97
N ALA A 127 3.57 -14.67 -4.82
CA ALA A 127 3.56 -15.61 -5.95
C ALA A 127 2.27 -15.56 -6.79
N ARG A 128 1.21 -14.90 -6.31
CA ARG A 128 -0.06 -14.76 -7.03
C ARG A 128 -0.14 -13.50 -7.89
N PHE A 129 0.83 -12.60 -7.78
CA PHE A 129 0.90 -11.42 -8.64
C PHE A 129 1.68 -11.74 -9.92
N SER A 130 1.17 -11.26 -11.04
CA SER A 130 1.83 -11.30 -12.33
C SER A 130 1.95 -9.87 -12.91
N LEU A 131 2.67 -9.73 -14.02
CA LEU A 131 2.74 -8.45 -14.75
C LEU A 131 1.49 -8.18 -15.59
N THR A 132 0.63 -9.18 -15.76
CA THR A 132 -0.71 -8.99 -16.30
C THR A 132 -1.62 -8.51 -15.17
N PRO A 133 -2.41 -7.45 -15.39
CA PRO A 133 -3.31 -6.96 -14.36
C PRO A 133 -4.29 -8.02 -13.88
N ASN A 134 -4.44 -8.10 -12.56
CA ASN A 134 -5.44 -8.94 -11.93
C ASN A 134 -6.82 -8.29 -12.00
N PRO A 135 -7.90 -9.09 -11.93
CA PRO A 135 -9.23 -8.57 -11.63
C PRO A 135 -9.23 -7.77 -10.30
N PRO A 136 -10.24 -6.90 -10.09
CA PRO A 136 -10.41 -6.21 -8.81
C PRO A 136 -10.35 -7.17 -7.61
N ASN A 137 -9.74 -6.69 -6.52
CA ASN A 137 -9.61 -7.40 -5.25
C ASN A 137 -8.91 -8.78 -5.38
N THR A 138 -8.04 -8.94 -6.38
CA THR A 138 -7.34 -10.20 -6.67
C THR A 138 -5.82 -9.99 -6.75
N PRO A 139 -5.01 -10.88 -6.15
CA PRO A 139 -5.38 -11.95 -5.22
C PRO A 139 -6.02 -11.41 -3.93
N ALA A 140 -7.02 -12.11 -3.42
CA ALA A 140 -7.64 -11.72 -2.15
C ALA A 140 -6.59 -11.75 -1.02
N PRO A 141 -6.43 -10.67 -0.24
CA PRO A 141 -5.55 -10.68 0.92
C PRO A 141 -6.12 -11.57 2.02
N THR A 142 -5.23 -12.09 2.86
CA THR A 142 -5.63 -12.67 4.15
C THR A 142 -5.59 -11.58 5.20
N VAL A 143 -6.70 -11.36 5.91
CA VAL A 143 -6.71 -10.49 7.10
C VAL A 143 -6.02 -11.25 8.23
N VAL A 144 -4.86 -10.75 8.67
CA VAL A 144 -4.09 -11.32 9.78
C VAL A 144 -4.71 -10.90 11.11
N PHE A 145 -5.07 -9.62 11.23
CA PHE A 145 -5.95 -9.10 12.27
C PHE A 145 -6.64 -7.83 11.77
N SER A 146 -7.76 -7.50 12.42
CA SER A 146 -8.41 -6.19 12.29
C SER A 146 -8.81 -5.67 13.67
N HIS A 147 -8.77 -4.35 13.83
CA HIS A 147 -9.10 -3.67 15.08
C HIS A 147 -10.35 -2.79 15.00
N ASP A 148 -11.18 -2.94 13.97
CA ASP A 148 -12.46 -2.24 13.77
C ASP A 148 -13.32 -2.20 15.05
N SER A 149 -13.29 -3.29 15.84
CA SER A 149 -14.07 -3.45 17.07
C SER A 149 -13.41 -2.92 18.34
N ARG A 150 -12.12 -2.55 18.30
CA ARG A 150 -11.33 -2.11 19.46
C ARG A 150 -11.24 -0.59 19.61
N GLY A 151 -11.86 0.18 18.70
CA GLY A 151 -11.74 1.63 18.67
C GLY A 151 -10.37 2.07 18.15
N PHE A 152 -9.88 3.21 18.62
CA PHE A 152 -8.69 3.86 18.06
C PHE A 152 -7.39 3.16 18.45
N VAL A 153 -6.78 2.47 17.48
CA VAL A 153 -5.49 1.79 17.62
C VAL A 153 -4.53 2.31 16.56
N ASP A 154 -3.32 2.68 16.98
CA ASP A 154 -2.30 3.28 16.11
C ASP A 154 -1.38 2.19 15.51
N SER A 155 -0.98 2.33 14.24
CA SER A 155 -0.06 1.41 13.54
C SER A 155 0.96 2.12 12.66
N HIS A 156 1.61 3.17 13.16
CA HIS A 156 2.70 3.83 12.43
C HIS A 156 4.09 3.14 12.53
N GLY A 157 4.20 1.84 12.90
CA GLY A 157 5.50 1.13 12.83
C GLY A 157 5.48 -0.40 12.89
N ALA A 158 5.92 -1.05 11.81
CA ALA A 158 6.05 -2.52 11.68
C ALA A 158 7.43 -3.01 12.11
N THR A 159 7.52 -4.14 12.80
CA THR A 159 8.77 -4.90 12.91
C THR A 159 8.55 -6.40 12.74
N LEU A 160 9.45 -7.07 12.03
CA LEU A 160 9.42 -8.53 11.94
C LEU A 160 9.98 -9.14 13.22
N THR A 161 9.22 -10.04 13.87
CA THR A 161 9.68 -10.76 15.06
C THR A 161 10.04 -12.21 14.72
N THR A 162 11.13 -12.70 15.31
CA THR A 162 11.82 -13.95 14.90
C THR A 162 11.09 -15.25 15.25
N THR A 163 9.98 -15.19 16.01
CA THR A 163 9.35 -16.41 16.55
C THR A 163 8.24 -16.99 15.67
N ALA A 164 7.72 -16.28 14.66
CA ALA A 164 6.66 -16.83 13.79
C ALA A 164 6.42 -16.06 12.48
N GLY A 165 7.35 -15.21 12.01
CA GLY A 165 7.02 -14.31 10.89
C GLY A 165 5.89 -13.33 11.24
N THR A 166 5.68 -13.09 12.54
CA THR A 166 4.70 -12.14 13.06
C THR A 166 5.27 -10.74 12.98
N CYS A 167 4.56 -9.86 12.28
CA CYS A 167 4.79 -8.42 12.34
C CYS A 167 4.33 -7.93 13.72
N GLY A 168 5.28 -7.63 14.60
CA GLY A 168 5.03 -6.99 15.88
C GLY A 168 4.92 -5.48 15.68
N TRP A 169 3.95 -4.86 16.36
CA TRP A 169 3.81 -3.41 16.46
C TRP A 169 4.08 -3.05 17.92
N PRO A 170 4.93 -2.05 18.23
CA PRO A 170 5.05 -1.56 19.59
C PRO A 170 3.75 -0.84 19.96
N THR A 171 2.75 -1.58 20.43
CA THR A 171 1.59 -1.01 21.13
C THR A 171 2.03 -0.70 22.56
N GLY A 172 2.71 0.44 22.73
CA GLY A 172 3.00 0.95 24.06
C GLY A 172 1.68 1.19 24.82
N PRO A 173 1.53 0.75 26.08
CA PRO A 173 0.42 1.19 26.90
C PRO A 173 0.59 2.69 27.16
N ARG A 174 -0.26 3.53 26.58
CA ARG A 174 -0.46 4.88 27.11
C ARG A 174 -1.29 4.74 28.39
N THR A 175 -0.63 4.53 29.52
CA THR A 175 -1.20 4.92 30.80
C THR A 175 -1.31 6.45 30.78
N ALA A 176 -2.53 6.95 30.80
CA ALA A 176 -2.79 8.36 31.03
C ALA A 176 -2.20 8.76 32.40
N SER A 177 -1.34 9.77 32.39
CA SER A 177 -0.96 10.56 33.57
C SER A 177 -1.54 11.97 33.41
#